data_AF-A0A2H0PYG4-F1
#
_entry.id   AF-A0A2H0PYG4-F1
#
_cell.length_a   1.000
_cell.length_b   1.000
_cell.length_c   1.000
_cell.angle_alpha   90.00
_cell.angle_beta   90.00
_cell.angle_gamma   90.00
#
_symmetry.space_group_name_H-M   'P 1'
#
loop_
_entity.id
_entity.type
_entity.pdbx_description
1 polymer ?
#
loop_
_entity_poly.entity_id
_entity_poly.type
_entity_poly.pdbx_seq_one_letter_code
_entity_poly.pdbx_strand_id
1 'polypeptide(L)'
;MDIDKKDQFDFIFKDVKKVLVVMAHPDDLEIICGGTVARLTATGRRVRSVVMTNGGKVMQDRTDITEEKFGKLRVKEQMAAAKELGIPNKESFNLNILDGELEASVENIEKIVFHIRQFKPDIVITHNPKLMFVKYSKTSRWVNHRDHRNAGVIAWDAVYPYSRDRGFFPRHFIEPGLTPHIVNYILFSEAYQDESQV
;
A
#
# COMPACT_ATOMS: atom_id res chain seq x y z
N MET A 1 -4.93 -28.53 -2.59
CA MET A 1 -3.52 -28.43 -2.16
C MET A 1 -3.55 -27.98 -0.71
N ASP A 2 -3.17 -28.85 0.21
CA ASP A 2 -2.96 -28.47 1.61
C ASP A 2 -1.84 -27.43 1.63
N ILE A 3 -2.20 -26.14 1.70
CA ILE A 3 -1.23 -25.11 2.03
C ILE A 3 -0.99 -25.30 3.52
N ASP A 4 0.02 -26.10 3.83
CA ASP A 4 0.56 -26.26 5.16
C ASP A 4 0.61 -24.88 5.82
N LYS A 5 0.02 -24.73 7.02
CA LYS A 5 -0.11 -23.46 7.77
C LYS A 5 1.25 -22.93 8.26
N LYS A 6 2.32 -23.21 7.53
CA LYS A 6 3.68 -22.77 7.75
C LYS A 6 3.86 -21.38 7.20
N ASP A 7 4.65 -20.61 7.93
CA ASP A 7 5.25 -19.37 7.49
C ASP A 7 5.89 -19.53 6.08
N GLN A 8 5.36 -18.79 5.10
CA GLN A 8 5.82 -18.79 3.71
C GLN A 8 6.76 -17.63 3.40
N PHE A 9 7.25 -16.89 4.40
CA PHE A 9 8.04 -15.68 4.20
C PHE A 9 9.26 -15.92 3.29
N ASP A 10 10.06 -16.95 3.58
CA ASP A 10 11.26 -17.21 2.80
C ASP A 10 10.94 -17.69 1.38
N PHE A 11 9.79 -18.35 1.17
CA PHE A 11 9.35 -18.74 -0.17
C PHE A 11 8.95 -17.51 -1.00
N ILE A 12 8.15 -16.61 -0.42
CA ILE A 12 7.64 -15.40 -1.09
C ILE A 12 8.75 -14.38 -1.34
N PHE A 13 9.64 -14.18 -0.34
CA PHE A 13 10.60 -13.06 -0.33
C PHE A 13 12.05 -13.50 -0.55
N LYS A 14 12.28 -14.72 -1.07
CA LYS A 14 13.63 -15.27 -1.32
C LYS A 14 14.52 -14.33 -2.11
N ASP A 15 14.02 -13.87 -3.25
CA ASP A 15 14.76 -13.08 -4.24
C ASP A 15 14.33 -11.60 -4.26
N VAL A 16 13.53 -11.19 -3.27
CA VAL A 16 13.02 -9.82 -3.13
C VAL A 16 14.05 -8.96 -2.38
N LYS A 17 14.44 -7.83 -2.99
CA LYS A 17 15.35 -6.84 -2.39
C LYS A 17 14.62 -5.54 -2.05
N LYS A 18 13.63 -5.16 -2.85
CA LYS A 18 12.88 -3.91 -2.71
C LYS A 18 11.38 -4.16 -2.69
N VAL A 19 10.72 -3.65 -1.66
CA VAL A 19 9.27 -3.79 -1.43
C VAL A 19 8.63 -2.42 -1.42
N LEU A 20 7.62 -2.21 -2.27
CA LEU A 20 6.78 -1.03 -2.20
C LEU A 20 5.46 -1.42 -1.52
N VAL A 21 5.16 -0.79 -0.39
CA VAL A 21 3.87 -0.93 0.29
C VAL A 21 3.02 0.28 -0.06
N VAL A 22 1.83 0.04 -0.59
CA VAL A 22 0.87 1.07 -0.96
C VAL A 22 -0.41 0.85 -0.15
N MET A 23 -0.78 1.81 0.69
CA MET A 23 -1.94 1.70 1.57
C MET A 23 -2.85 2.92 1.44
N ALA A 24 -4.12 2.75 1.82
CA ALA A 24 -5.10 3.83 1.73
C ALA A 24 -4.86 4.87 2.83
N HIS A 25 -4.82 4.45 4.09
CA HIS A 25 -4.80 5.34 5.25
C HIS A 25 -3.51 5.17 6.09
N PRO A 26 -3.13 6.18 6.88
CA PRO A 26 -2.23 5.99 8.02
C PRO A 26 -2.81 4.87 8.91
N ASP A 27 -1.97 3.96 9.43
CA ASP A 27 -2.30 2.73 10.19
C ASP A 27 -2.45 1.42 9.39
N ASP A 28 -2.89 1.48 8.14
CA ASP A 28 -3.16 0.29 7.32
C ASP A 28 -1.91 -0.61 7.22
N LEU A 29 -0.74 0.00 6.97
CA LEU A 29 0.52 -0.73 6.84
C LEU A 29 0.82 -1.51 8.14
N GLU A 30 0.75 -0.83 9.28
CA GLU A 30 1.06 -1.38 10.59
C GLU A 30 0.10 -2.53 10.94
N ILE A 31 -1.20 -2.33 10.73
CA ILE A 31 -2.25 -3.30 11.06
C ILE A 31 -2.17 -4.54 10.17
N ILE A 32 -1.99 -4.34 8.87
CA ILE A 32 -2.15 -5.40 7.87
C ILE A 32 -0.85 -6.18 7.66
N CYS A 33 0.28 -5.49 7.62
CA CYS A 33 1.56 -6.09 7.21
C CYS A 33 2.76 -5.63 8.05
N GLY A 34 2.54 -4.97 9.19
CA GLY A 34 3.62 -4.43 10.02
C GLY A 34 4.65 -5.49 10.43
N GLY A 35 4.20 -6.68 10.84
CA GLY A 35 5.10 -7.80 11.16
C GLY A 35 5.93 -8.29 9.97
N THR A 36 5.33 -8.36 8.77
CA THR A 36 6.03 -8.71 7.53
C THR A 36 7.06 -7.64 7.17
N VAL A 37 6.68 -6.36 7.25
CA VAL A 37 7.57 -5.22 6.99
C VAL A 37 8.74 -5.20 7.97
N ALA A 38 8.50 -5.37 9.27
CA ALA A 38 9.55 -5.42 10.28
C ALA A 38 10.55 -6.55 10.00
N ARG A 39 10.08 -7.74 9.59
CA ARG A 39 10.97 -8.84 9.20
C ARG A 39 11.75 -8.53 7.92
N LEU A 40 11.12 -7.90 6.93
CA LEU A 40 11.79 -7.49 5.69
C LEU A 40 12.94 -6.51 5.98
N THR A 41 12.68 -5.45 6.75
CA THR A 41 13.70 -4.45 7.10
C THR A 41 14.79 -5.03 7.99
N ALA A 42 14.44 -5.84 9.00
CA ALA A 42 15.40 -6.52 9.87
C ALA A 42 16.32 -7.50 9.12
N THR A 43 15.86 -8.03 7.99
CA THR A 43 16.64 -8.93 7.13
C THR A 43 17.26 -8.21 5.92
N GLY A 44 17.39 -6.88 5.98
CA GLY A 44 18.16 -6.07 5.03
C GLY A 44 17.44 -5.70 3.73
N ARG A 45 16.14 -5.98 3.60
CA ARG A 45 15.36 -5.54 2.43
C ARG A 45 15.04 -4.06 2.56
N ARG A 46 15.01 -3.36 1.42
CA ARG A 46 14.57 -1.96 1.36
C ARG A 46 13.05 -1.92 1.21
N VAL A 47 12.38 -1.27 2.13
CA VAL A 47 10.94 -1.06 2.06
C VAL A 47 10.66 0.43 1.84
N ARG A 48 9.73 0.73 0.93
CA ARG A 48 9.14 2.06 0.74
C ARG A 48 7.66 1.98 1.07
N SER A 49 7.16 2.91 1.89
CA SER A 49 5.75 3.08 2.20
C SER A 49 5.19 4.29 1.45
N VAL A 50 4.04 4.11 0.80
CA VAL A 50 3.25 5.19 0.21
C VAL A 50 1.82 5.05 0.70
N VAL A 51 1.40 5.98 1.55
CA VAL A 51 0.01 6.08 2.02
C VAL A 51 -0.72 7.13 1.17
N MET A 52 -1.91 6.81 0.67
CA MET A 52 -2.59 7.68 -0.28
C MET A 52 -3.34 8.83 0.38
N THR A 53 -4.05 8.58 1.47
CA THR A 53 -4.89 9.59 2.14
C THR A 53 -4.27 10.06 3.45
N ASN A 54 -4.77 11.17 3.97
CA ASN A 54 -4.33 11.73 5.25
C ASN A 54 -5.04 11.12 6.47
N GLY A 55 -6.07 10.29 6.27
CA GLY A 55 -6.86 9.67 7.34
C GLY A 55 -7.62 10.65 8.24
N GLY A 56 -7.88 11.88 7.77
CA GLY A 56 -8.38 12.98 8.59
C GLY A 56 -9.83 12.88 9.06
N LYS A 57 -10.65 11.93 8.57
CA LYS A 57 -12.10 11.88 8.86
C LYS A 57 -12.47 10.89 9.97
N VAL A 58 -11.54 10.10 10.50
CA VAL A 58 -11.80 9.16 11.61
C VAL A 58 -11.83 9.82 13.00
N MET A 59 -12.32 11.06 13.06
CA MET A 59 -12.39 11.88 14.29
C MET A 59 -13.50 11.45 15.26
N GLN A 60 -14.39 10.53 14.86
CA GLN A 60 -15.57 10.12 15.65
C GLN A 60 -16.42 11.33 16.05
N ASP A 61 -16.58 11.60 17.35
CA ASP A 61 -17.34 12.70 17.94
C ASP A 61 -16.48 13.91 18.37
N ARG A 62 -15.17 13.89 18.04
CA ARG A 62 -14.24 14.98 18.36
C ARG A 62 -14.64 16.25 17.63
N THR A 63 -14.85 17.33 18.38
CA THR A 63 -15.21 18.66 17.87
C THR A 63 -14.14 19.72 18.14
N ASP A 64 -13.09 19.38 18.88
CA ASP A 64 -11.98 20.26 19.27
C ASP A 64 -10.86 20.35 18.22
N ILE A 65 -10.93 19.54 17.15
CA ILE A 65 -9.94 19.48 16.08
C ILE A 65 -10.63 19.47 14.70
N THR A 66 -10.01 20.13 13.73
CA THR A 66 -10.48 20.11 12.33
C THR A 66 -9.91 18.91 11.58
N GLU A 67 -10.59 18.45 10.54
CA GLU A 67 -10.12 17.36 9.65
C GLU A 67 -8.69 17.61 9.17
N GLU A 68 -8.37 18.83 8.75
CA GLU A 68 -7.04 19.21 8.28
C GLU A 68 -5.97 19.04 9.38
N LYS A 69 -6.25 19.50 10.61
CA LYS A 69 -5.32 19.38 11.73
C LYS A 69 -5.15 17.92 12.15
N PHE A 70 -6.23 17.15 12.13
CA PHE A 70 -6.20 15.73 12.48
C PHE A 70 -5.45 14.91 11.42
N GLY A 71 -5.68 15.14 10.13
CA GLY A 71 -4.92 14.50 9.05
C GLY A 71 -3.42 14.80 9.14
N LYS A 72 -3.04 16.05 9.43
CA LYS A 72 -1.63 16.42 9.68
C LYS A 72 -1.02 15.68 10.88
N LEU A 73 -1.81 15.44 11.93
CA LEU A 73 -1.38 14.65 13.08
C LEU A 73 -1.15 13.19 12.68
N ARG A 74 -2.11 12.56 11.99
CA ARG A 74 -2.01 11.17 11.55
C ARG A 74 -0.86 10.92 10.57
N VAL A 75 -0.57 11.88 9.69
CA VAL A 75 0.61 11.79 8.81
C VAL A 75 1.91 11.80 9.63
N LYS A 76 1.98 12.56 10.73
CA LYS A 76 3.15 12.51 11.63
C LYS A 76 3.25 11.16 12.36
N GLU A 77 2.12 10.62 12.80
CA GLU A 77 2.05 9.30 13.44
C GLU A 77 2.52 8.20 12.47
N GLN A 78 2.05 8.22 11.22
CA GLN A 78 2.52 7.31 10.16
C GLN A 78 4.04 7.37 9.99
N MET A 79 4.63 8.57 9.92
CA MET A 79 6.08 8.71 9.74
C MET A 79 6.85 8.16 10.94
N ALA A 80 6.34 8.34 12.16
CA ALA A 80 6.93 7.78 13.37
C ALA A 80 6.82 6.24 13.38
N ALA A 81 5.64 5.68 13.05
CA ALA A 81 5.43 4.24 13.00
C ALA A 81 6.30 3.55 11.94
N ALA A 82 6.41 4.14 10.75
CA ALA A 82 7.28 3.65 9.68
C ALA A 82 8.75 3.55 10.13
N LYS A 83 9.23 4.52 10.92
CA LYS A 83 10.58 4.51 11.49
C LYS A 83 10.80 3.34 12.44
N GLU A 84 9.83 3.04 13.31
CA GLU A 84 9.90 1.87 14.22
C GLU A 84 9.94 0.55 13.46
N LEU A 85 9.32 0.49 12.28
CA LEU A 85 9.38 -0.66 11.36
C LEU A 85 10.67 -0.71 10.52
N GLY A 86 11.63 0.19 10.73
CA GLY A 86 12.89 0.23 9.98
C GLY A 86 12.79 0.89 8.60
N ILE A 87 11.67 1.56 8.27
CA ILE A 87 11.53 2.35 7.05
C ILE A 87 12.09 3.76 7.32
N PRO A 88 13.16 4.19 6.64
CA PRO A 88 13.69 5.53 6.84
C PRO A 88 12.71 6.60 6.31
N ASN A 89 12.69 7.79 6.92
CA ASN A 89 11.78 8.88 6.52
C ASN A 89 11.79 9.19 5.02
N LYS A 90 12.95 9.07 4.36
CA LYS A 90 13.09 9.30 2.90
C LYS A 90 12.39 8.25 2.02
N GLU A 91 11.93 7.15 2.61
CA GLU A 91 11.18 6.07 1.97
C GLU A 91 9.76 5.92 2.54
N SER A 92 9.29 6.86 3.38
CA SER A 92 7.91 6.90 3.87
C SER A 92 7.23 8.15 3.32
N PHE A 93 6.14 7.95 2.58
CA PHE A 93 5.43 9.01 1.87
C PHE A 93 3.94 9.00 2.22
N ASN A 94 3.34 10.18 2.21
CA ASN A 94 1.89 10.34 2.24
C ASN A 94 1.48 11.27 1.09
N LEU A 95 0.53 10.87 0.25
CA LEU A 95 0.07 11.66 -0.91
C LEU A 95 -0.93 12.76 -0.50
N ASN A 96 -1.38 12.75 0.76
CA ASN A 96 -2.23 13.73 1.40
C ASN A 96 -3.56 13.98 0.67
N ILE A 97 -4.09 12.94 0.01
CA ILE A 97 -5.44 12.93 -0.54
C ILE A 97 -6.43 12.96 0.63
N LEU A 98 -7.57 13.62 0.47
CA LEU A 98 -8.59 13.66 1.53
C LEU A 98 -9.15 12.27 1.79
N ASP A 99 -9.25 11.93 3.07
CA ASP A 99 -9.82 10.67 3.54
C ASP A 99 -11.27 10.51 3.04
N GLY A 100 -11.63 9.33 2.56
CA GLY A 100 -12.91 9.02 1.94
C GLY A 100 -13.09 9.55 0.51
N GLU A 101 -12.11 10.29 -0.04
CA GLU A 101 -12.19 10.93 -1.37
C GLU A 101 -11.18 10.36 -2.37
N LEU A 102 -10.52 9.24 -2.04
CA LEU A 102 -9.58 8.61 -2.95
C LEU A 102 -10.31 8.04 -4.17
N GLU A 103 -10.00 8.52 -5.37
CA GLU A 103 -10.55 7.97 -6.63
C GLU A 103 -9.54 7.12 -7.37
N ALA A 104 -10.01 6.01 -7.96
CA ALA A 104 -9.24 5.19 -8.90
C ALA A 104 -9.12 5.90 -10.27
N SER A 105 -8.34 6.99 -10.29
CA SER A 105 -8.14 7.86 -11.45
C SER A 105 -6.76 7.69 -12.05
N VAL A 106 -6.61 8.04 -13.33
CA VAL A 106 -5.30 8.07 -14.02
C VAL A 106 -4.30 8.96 -13.29
N GLU A 107 -4.75 10.07 -12.69
CA GLU A 107 -3.92 10.96 -11.88
C GLU A 107 -3.33 10.25 -10.66
N ASN A 108 -4.15 9.50 -9.91
CA ASN A 108 -3.68 8.78 -8.73
C ASN A 108 -2.84 7.55 -9.10
N ILE A 109 -3.11 6.91 -10.24
CA ILE A 109 -2.25 5.88 -10.82
C ILE A 109 -0.86 6.46 -11.13
N GLU A 110 -0.78 7.64 -11.72
CA GLU A 110 0.49 8.30 -12.04
C GLU A 110 1.38 8.51 -10.80
N LYS A 111 0.76 8.92 -9.67
CA LYS A 111 1.46 9.11 -8.39
C LYS A 111 2.16 7.81 -7.94
N ILE A 112 1.49 6.66 -8.06
CA ILE A 112 2.10 5.36 -7.70
C ILE A 112 3.12 4.91 -8.75
N VAL A 113 2.88 5.16 -10.03
CA VAL A 113 3.83 4.86 -11.11
C VAL A 113 5.14 5.63 -10.93
N PHE A 114 5.09 6.87 -10.46
CA PHE A 114 6.29 7.63 -10.09
C PHE A 114 7.11 6.86 -9.05
N HIS A 115 6.48 6.41 -7.95
CA HIS A 115 7.18 5.65 -6.92
C HIS A 115 7.72 4.31 -7.44
N ILE A 116 6.98 3.59 -8.29
CA ILE A 116 7.45 2.34 -8.91
C ILE A 116 8.68 2.61 -9.80
N ARG A 117 8.60 3.60 -10.69
CA ARG A 117 9.69 3.91 -11.65
C ARG A 117 10.94 4.46 -10.95
N GLN A 118 10.78 5.18 -9.84
CA GLN A 118 11.90 5.70 -9.05
C GLN A 118 12.52 4.63 -8.14
N PHE A 119 11.69 3.88 -7.42
CA PHE A 119 12.16 2.93 -6.40
C PHE A 119 12.63 1.60 -7.00
N LYS A 120 11.99 1.16 -8.09
CA LYS A 120 12.19 -0.14 -8.74
C LYS A 120 11.88 -1.33 -7.81
N PRO A 121 10.65 -1.45 -7.26
CA PRO A 121 10.30 -2.54 -6.36
C PRO A 121 10.21 -3.88 -7.10
N ASP A 122 10.69 -4.96 -6.49
CA ASP A 122 10.49 -6.32 -7.01
C ASP A 122 9.04 -6.78 -6.79
N ILE A 123 8.43 -6.27 -5.71
CA ILE A 123 7.12 -6.65 -5.22
C ILE A 123 6.35 -5.42 -4.70
N VAL A 124 5.04 -5.39 -4.96
CA VAL A 124 4.11 -4.39 -4.41
C VAL A 124 3.15 -5.06 -3.44
N ILE A 125 2.96 -4.51 -2.25
CA ILE A 125 1.95 -4.94 -1.27
C ILE A 125 0.86 -3.87 -1.22
N THR A 126 -0.42 -4.26 -1.33
CA THR A 126 -1.57 -3.33 -1.31
C THR A 126 -2.87 -4.03 -0.88
N HIS A 127 -3.94 -3.24 -0.73
CA HIS A 127 -5.31 -3.71 -0.49
C HIS A 127 -5.85 -4.60 -1.61
N ASN A 128 -6.71 -5.57 -1.29
CA ASN A 128 -7.39 -6.37 -2.30
C ASN A 128 -8.54 -5.58 -2.96
N PRO A 129 -8.48 -5.27 -4.27
CA PRO A 129 -9.47 -4.42 -4.93
C PRO A 129 -10.85 -5.08 -5.08
N LYS A 130 -10.94 -6.42 -4.97
CA LYS A 130 -12.17 -7.17 -5.24
C LYS A 130 -13.03 -7.42 -3.99
N LEU A 131 -12.52 -7.14 -2.80
CA LEU A 131 -13.25 -7.45 -1.57
C LEU A 131 -14.22 -6.33 -1.20
N MET A 132 -15.50 -6.59 -1.39
CA MET A 132 -16.59 -5.72 -0.90
C MET A 132 -16.84 -5.90 0.60
N PHE A 133 -16.58 -7.11 1.12
CA PHE A 133 -16.75 -7.44 2.54
C PHE A 133 -15.45 -8.04 3.09
N VAL A 134 -14.92 -7.45 4.16
CA VAL A 134 -13.72 -7.93 4.85
C VAL A 134 -14.14 -8.80 6.02
N LYS A 135 -13.45 -9.93 6.21
CA LYS A 135 -13.75 -10.90 7.29
C LYS A 135 -12.74 -10.75 8.42
N TYR A 136 -13.11 -10.03 9.48
CA TYR A 136 -12.22 -9.87 10.63
C TYR A 136 -12.17 -11.15 11.49
N SER A 137 -13.28 -11.88 11.58
CA SER A 137 -13.35 -13.15 12.32
C SER A 137 -14.33 -14.13 11.66
N LYS A 138 -14.48 -15.34 12.21
CA LYS A 138 -15.49 -16.31 11.72
C LYS A 138 -16.91 -15.74 11.71
N THR A 139 -17.22 -14.80 12.59
CA THR A 139 -18.56 -14.27 12.81
C THR A 139 -18.70 -12.78 12.47
N SER A 140 -17.60 -12.10 12.12
CA SER A 140 -17.59 -10.65 11.89
C SER A 140 -17.21 -10.33 10.44
N ARG A 141 -18.11 -9.65 9.74
CA ARG A 141 -17.92 -9.13 8.38
C ARG A 141 -18.22 -7.64 8.39
N TRP A 142 -17.37 -6.87 7.72
CA TRP A 142 -17.50 -5.42 7.58
C TRP A 142 -17.57 -5.05 6.11
N VAL A 143 -18.27 -3.96 5.79
CA VAL A 143 -18.19 -3.36 4.46
C VAL A 143 -16.77 -2.81 4.28
N ASN A 144 -16.10 -3.21 3.20
CA ASN A 144 -14.75 -2.71 2.95
C ASN A 144 -14.80 -1.21 2.66
N HIS A 145 -13.83 -0.46 3.16
CA HIS A 145 -13.77 0.97 2.91
C HIS A 145 -13.55 1.23 1.41
N ARG A 146 -14.18 2.27 0.87
CA ARG A 146 -14.03 2.59 -0.56
C ARG A 146 -12.58 2.91 -0.94
N ASP A 147 -11.85 3.58 -0.03
CA ASP A 147 -10.47 3.95 -0.28
C ASP A 147 -9.56 2.73 -0.28
N HIS A 148 -9.86 1.66 0.47
CA HIS A 148 -9.07 0.40 0.39
C HIS A 148 -9.21 -0.21 -0.99
N ARG A 149 -10.46 -0.32 -1.49
CA ARG A 149 -10.73 -0.85 -2.84
C ARG A 149 -10.04 -0.01 -3.90
N ASN A 150 -10.17 1.32 -3.82
CA ASN A 150 -9.57 2.23 -4.79
C ASN A 150 -8.04 2.20 -4.73
N ALA A 151 -7.42 2.17 -3.54
CA ALA A 151 -5.98 2.01 -3.38
C ALA A 151 -5.47 0.69 -4.00
N GLY A 152 -6.23 -0.40 -3.82
CA GLY A 152 -5.95 -1.68 -4.45
C GLY A 152 -5.99 -1.61 -5.99
N VAL A 153 -7.01 -0.96 -6.56
CA VAL A 153 -7.14 -0.76 -8.02
C VAL A 153 -6.00 0.11 -8.55
N ILE A 154 -5.73 1.24 -7.89
CA ILE A 154 -4.68 2.18 -8.29
C ILE A 154 -3.31 1.48 -8.31
N ALA A 155 -2.99 0.73 -7.25
CA ALA A 155 -1.72 0.00 -7.16
C ALA A 155 -1.60 -1.12 -8.20
N TRP A 156 -2.69 -1.86 -8.45
CA TRP A 156 -2.74 -2.89 -9.48
C TRP A 156 -2.51 -2.33 -10.89
N ASP A 157 -3.22 -1.26 -11.26
CA ASP A 157 -3.07 -0.62 -12.56
C ASP A 157 -1.69 0.05 -12.69
N ALA A 158 -1.17 0.64 -11.60
CA ALA A 158 0.18 1.19 -11.60
C ALA A 158 1.25 0.12 -11.88
N VAL A 159 1.09 -1.09 -11.34
CA VAL A 159 1.96 -2.24 -11.63
C VAL A 159 1.87 -2.60 -13.12
N TYR A 160 0.67 -2.73 -13.69
CA TYR A 160 0.49 -3.07 -15.09
C TYR A 160 -0.73 -2.40 -15.72
N PRO A 161 -0.61 -1.79 -16.92
CA PRO A 161 0.60 -1.68 -17.75
C PRO A 161 1.45 -0.43 -17.45
N TYR A 162 0.99 0.47 -16.58
CA TYR A 162 1.45 1.86 -16.55
C TYR A 162 2.93 2.02 -16.16
N SER A 163 3.46 1.23 -15.22
CA SER A 163 4.88 1.36 -14.82
C SER A 163 5.87 0.83 -15.88
N ARG A 164 5.44 -0.15 -16.68
CA ARG A 164 6.25 -0.81 -17.71
C ARG A 164 6.28 -0.04 -19.03
N ASP A 165 5.13 0.40 -19.52
CA ASP A 165 5.04 0.86 -20.91
C ASP A 165 5.31 2.36 -21.05
N ARG A 166 6.19 2.72 -21.99
CA ARG A 166 6.62 4.11 -22.19
C ARG A 166 5.52 5.04 -22.73
N GLY A 167 4.45 4.48 -23.28
CA GLY A 167 3.28 5.25 -23.72
C GLY A 167 2.52 5.90 -22.57
N PHE A 168 2.61 5.33 -21.35
CA PHE A 168 1.99 5.90 -20.16
C PHE A 168 2.93 6.88 -19.46
N PHE A 169 2.43 8.09 -19.22
CA PHE A 169 3.16 9.19 -18.57
C PHE A 169 4.53 9.45 -19.21
N PRO A 170 4.60 9.76 -20.53
CA PRO A 170 5.86 9.97 -21.24
C PRO A 170 6.71 11.09 -20.63
N ARG A 171 6.06 12.06 -19.97
CA ARG A 171 6.73 13.14 -19.21
C ARG A 171 7.69 12.63 -18.12
N HIS A 172 7.44 11.45 -17.54
CA HIS A 172 8.35 10.86 -16.56
C HIS A 172 9.75 10.63 -17.13
N PHE A 173 9.89 10.40 -18.43
CA PHE A 173 11.19 10.07 -19.04
C PHE A 173 12.02 11.30 -19.44
N ILE A 174 11.52 12.50 -19.16
CA ILE A 174 12.28 13.75 -19.25
C ILE A 174 13.12 13.92 -17.98
N GLU A 175 12.60 13.45 -16.83
CA GLU A 175 13.27 13.51 -15.53
C GLU A 175 14.39 12.45 -15.41
N PRO A 176 15.62 12.82 -15.05
CA PRO A 176 16.68 11.87 -14.80
C PRO A 176 16.31 10.85 -13.71
N GLY A 177 16.54 9.55 -13.99
CA GLY A 177 16.36 8.47 -13.02
C GLY A 177 14.99 7.80 -13.03
N LEU A 178 14.00 8.33 -13.75
CA LEU A 178 12.73 7.63 -14.00
C LEU A 178 12.83 6.85 -15.30
N THR A 179 12.79 5.52 -15.19
CA THR A 179 12.76 4.62 -16.36
C THR A 179 11.62 3.61 -16.18
N PRO A 180 11.20 2.91 -17.25
CA PRO A 180 10.29 1.78 -17.13
C PRO A 180 10.72 0.79 -16.06
N HIS A 181 9.76 0.17 -15.38
CA HIS A 181 10.03 -0.90 -14.44
C HIS A 181 8.95 -1.97 -14.54
N ILE A 182 9.36 -3.24 -14.46
CA ILE A 182 8.44 -4.37 -14.35
C ILE A 182 8.46 -4.81 -12.90
N VAL A 183 7.30 -4.77 -12.26
CA VAL A 183 7.11 -5.36 -10.93
C VAL A 183 6.77 -6.84 -11.15
N ASN A 184 7.51 -7.74 -10.49
CA ASN A 184 7.36 -9.18 -10.71
C ASN A 184 6.16 -9.76 -9.96
N TYR A 185 5.83 -9.18 -8.80
CA TYR A 185 4.80 -9.69 -7.91
C TYR A 185 3.94 -8.58 -7.33
N ILE A 186 2.64 -8.84 -7.19
CA ILE A 186 1.73 -8.05 -6.38
C ILE A 186 1.14 -8.96 -5.30
N LEU A 187 1.19 -8.50 -4.05
CA LEU A 187 0.60 -9.16 -2.90
C LEU A 187 -0.58 -8.34 -2.42
N PHE A 188 -1.73 -9.00 -2.37
CA PHE A 188 -2.93 -8.41 -1.80
C PHE A 188 -3.06 -8.80 -0.33
N SER A 189 -3.29 -7.80 0.51
CA SER A 189 -3.78 -8.01 1.86
C SER A 189 -5.22 -8.52 1.85
N GLU A 190 -5.67 -9.00 3.01
CA GLU A 190 -7.07 -9.36 3.24
C GLU A 190 -7.61 -10.46 2.32
N ALA A 191 -6.76 -11.18 1.59
CA ALA A 191 -7.14 -12.26 0.71
C ALA A 191 -7.48 -13.53 1.52
N TYR A 192 -8.74 -13.64 1.95
CA TYR A 192 -9.25 -14.85 2.59
C TYR A 192 -9.50 -15.92 1.54
N GLN A 193 -9.00 -17.14 1.77
CA GLN A 193 -9.49 -18.31 1.04
C GLN A 193 -10.94 -18.54 1.44
N ASP A 194 -11.82 -18.60 0.44
CA ASP A 194 -13.18 -19.03 0.66
C ASP A 194 -13.15 -20.55 0.85
N GLU A 195 -13.17 -21.01 2.10
CA GLU A 195 -13.25 -22.44 2.43
C GLU A 195 -14.55 -23.09 1.90
N SER A 196 -15.52 -22.31 1.39
CA SER A 196 -16.75 -22.85 0.76
C SER A 196 -16.60 -23.19 -0.74
N GLN A 197 -15.43 -22.97 -1.32
CA GLN A 197 -15.10 -23.28 -2.72
C GLN A 197 -14.11 -24.46 -2.85
N VAL A 198 -13.93 -25.25 -1.79
CA VAL A 198 -13.15 -26.52 -1.78
C VAL A 198 -14.06 -27.68 -1.42
#